data_AF-A0A0N0MYX7-F1
#
_entry.id   AF-A0A0N0MYX7-F1
#
_cell.length_a   1.000
_cell.length_b   1.000
_cell.length_c   1.000
_cell.angle_alpha   90.00
_cell.angle_beta   90.00
_cell.angle_gamma   90.00
#
_symmetry.space_group_name_H-M   'P 1'
#
loop_
_entity.id
_entity.type
_entity.pdbx_description
1 polymer ?
#
loop_
_entity_poly.entity_id
_entity_poly.type
_entity_poly.pdbx_seq_one_letter_code
_entity_poly.pdbx_strand_id
1 'polypeptide(L)'
;MSSLDIVSAGYSGFASLAPGASGTQRAGYHFQGNARTTSSTHHFKGGFNGNWQTTDTVDVAARVFAPCGEERNLDINTELRVERGTSSPSATSFIEMDSTDGRIKTVYHMAWKRCR
;
A
#
# COMPACT_ATOMS: atom_id res chain seq x y z
N MET A 1 0.66 20.19 -22.44
CA MET A 1 0.20 19.62 -21.16
C MET A 1 0.79 18.23 -20.98
N SER A 2 1.02 17.79 -19.74
CA SER A 2 1.52 16.45 -19.42
C SER A 2 0.52 15.76 -18.49
N SER A 3 0.38 14.45 -18.61
CA SER A 3 -0.47 13.60 -17.77
C SER A 3 0.41 12.83 -16.79
N LEU A 4 0.04 12.85 -15.50
CA LEU A 4 0.75 12.20 -14.39
C LEU A 4 0.06 10.87 -14.04
N ASP A 5 0.86 9.88 -13.65
CA ASP A 5 0.35 8.61 -13.14
C ASP A 5 1.28 8.00 -12.08
N ILE A 6 0.75 7.15 -11.19
CA ILE A 6 1.54 6.32 -10.27
C ILE A 6 1.77 4.96 -10.90
N VAL A 7 3.04 4.56 -10.93
CA VAL A 7 3.51 3.29 -11.46
C VAL A 7 3.68 2.26 -10.34
N SER A 8 4.17 2.71 -9.19
CA SER A 8 4.34 1.85 -8.02
C SER A 8 4.38 2.65 -6.73
N ALA A 9 4.05 1.97 -5.64
CA ALA A 9 4.21 2.48 -4.29
C ALA A 9 4.93 1.43 -3.43
N GLY A 10 6.02 1.81 -2.79
CA GLY A 10 6.70 0.98 -1.79
C GLY A 10 6.22 1.31 -0.39
N TYR A 11 5.97 0.28 0.44
CA TYR A 11 5.66 0.41 1.87
C TYR A 11 6.63 -0.42 2.69
N SER A 12 6.96 0.04 3.89
CA SER A 12 7.83 -0.68 4.81
C SER A 12 7.43 -0.43 6.25
N GLY A 13 7.75 -1.37 7.13
CA GLY A 13 7.54 -1.20 8.56
C GLY A 13 8.01 -2.41 9.36
N PHE A 14 7.46 -2.59 10.56
CA PHE A 14 7.71 -3.72 11.43
C PHE A 14 6.42 -4.46 11.75
N ALA A 15 6.51 -5.77 12.00
CA ALA A 15 5.40 -6.54 12.53
C ALA A 15 5.90 -7.61 13.50
N SER A 16 5.15 -7.81 14.58
CA SER A 16 5.27 -8.94 15.49
C SER A 16 3.91 -9.61 15.58
N LEU A 17 3.80 -10.81 15.02
CA LEU A 17 2.59 -11.59 14.91
C LEU A 17 2.77 -12.90 15.68
N ALA A 18 1.92 -13.14 16.68
CA ALA A 18 1.92 -14.39 17.41
C ALA A 18 1.57 -15.58 16.47
N PRO A 19 2.05 -16.80 16.77
CA PRO A 19 1.59 -17.99 16.06
C PRO A 19 0.06 -18.07 16.05
N GLY A 20 -0.52 -18.27 14.86
CA GLY A 20 -1.98 -18.31 14.67
C GLY A 20 -2.65 -16.97 14.38
N ALA A 21 -1.95 -15.84 14.55
CA ALA A 21 -2.41 -14.53 14.08
C ALA A 21 -2.08 -14.31 12.59
N SER A 22 -2.61 -13.25 12.01
CA SER A 22 -2.18 -12.76 10.69
C SER A 22 -2.17 -11.24 10.62
N GLY A 23 -1.34 -10.70 9.75
CA GLY A 23 -1.26 -9.28 9.45
C GLY A 23 -1.66 -9.03 8.00
N THR A 24 -2.21 -7.85 7.72
CA THR A 24 -2.52 -7.39 6.37
C THR A 24 -2.05 -5.96 6.20
N GLN A 25 -1.34 -5.69 5.11
CA GLN A 25 -1.14 -4.35 4.59
C GLN A 25 -1.93 -4.22 3.29
N ARG A 26 -2.78 -3.21 3.19
CA ARG A 26 -3.56 -2.93 1.99
C ARG A 26 -3.41 -1.47 1.61
N ALA A 27 -3.34 -1.17 0.33
CA ALA A 27 -3.46 0.19 -0.17
C ALA A 27 -4.48 0.26 -1.31
N GLY A 28 -5.25 1.34 -1.33
CA GLY A 28 -6.18 1.69 -2.40
C GLY A 28 -5.78 3.00 -3.05
N TYR A 29 -5.87 3.06 -4.39
CA TYR A 29 -5.51 4.19 -5.24
C TYR A 29 -6.74 4.62 -6.03
N HIS A 30 -7.17 5.86 -5.81
CA HIS A 30 -8.35 6.43 -6.45
C HIS A 30 -8.01 7.76 -7.11
N PHE A 31 -8.19 7.84 -8.42
CA PHE A 31 -8.08 9.11 -9.15
C PHE A 31 -9.45 9.79 -9.19
N GLN A 32 -9.50 11.05 -8.78
CA GLN A 32 -10.72 11.83 -8.79
C GLN A 32 -11.40 11.80 -10.16
N GLY A 33 -12.72 11.56 -10.17
CA GLY A 33 -13.51 11.47 -11.40
C GLY A 33 -13.42 10.11 -12.11
N ASN A 34 -12.67 9.13 -11.58
CA ASN A 34 -12.73 7.74 -12.02
C ASN A 34 -13.67 6.93 -11.12
N ALA A 35 -14.50 6.05 -11.69
CA ALA A 35 -15.35 5.15 -10.92
C ALA A 35 -14.59 3.94 -10.33
N ARG A 36 -13.40 3.62 -10.83
CA ARG A 36 -12.59 2.48 -10.38
C ARG A 36 -11.51 2.92 -9.41
N THR A 37 -11.42 2.19 -8.30
CA THR A 37 -10.30 2.21 -7.37
C THR A 37 -9.48 0.95 -7.57
N THR A 38 -8.17 1.10 -7.69
CA THR A 38 -7.24 -0.03 -7.74
C THR A 38 -6.72 -0.29 -6.34
N SER A 39 -6.61 -1.55 -5.91
CA SER A 39 -6.05 -1.86 -4.60
C SER A 39 -5.09 -3.03 -4.65
N SER A 40 -4.06 -2.98 -3.81
CA SER A 40 -3.11 -4.07 -3.57
C SER A 40 -3.18 -4.50 -2.11
N THR A 41 -3.02 -5.79 -1.86
CA THR A 41 -3.12 -6.39 -0.53
C THR A 41 -1.99 -7.39 -0.33
N HIS A 42 -1.29 -7.27 0.79
CA HIS A 42 -0.18 -8.12 1.20
C HIS A 42 -0.51 -8.74 2.55
N HIS A 43 -0.25 -10.04 2.68
CA HIS A 43 -0.56 -10.79 3.89
C HIS A 43 0.71 -11.28 4.58
N PHE A 44 0.71 -11.18 5.91
CA PHE A 44 1.78 -11.65 6.79
C PHE A 44 1.26 -12.79 7.66
N LYS A 45 2.02 -13.88 7.73
CA LYS A 45 1.64 -15.07 8.50
C LYS A 45 2.02 -14.92 9.97
N GLY A 46 1.27 -15.57 10.86
CA GLY A 46 1.62 -15.66 12.28
C GLY A 46 2.97 -16.33 12.52
N GLY A 47 3.65 -15.93 13.58
CA GLY A 47 5.05 -16.25 13.85
C GLY A 47 6.04 -15.29 13.18
N PHE A 48 5.57 -14.33 12.38
CA PHE A 48 6.40 -13.29 11.81
C PHE A 48 6.83 -12.28 12.89
N ASN A 49 8.12 -12.00 12.98
CA ASN A 49 8.67 -10.99 13.88
C ASN A 49 9.86 -10.31 13.18
N GLY A 50 9.65 -9.12 12.64
CA GLY A 50 10.68 -8.42 11.92
C GLY A 50 10.19 -7.28 11.04
N ASN A 51 11.12 -6.72 10.26
CA ASN A 51 10.82 -5.70 9.28
C ASN A 51 10.15 -6.33 8.04
N TRP A 52 9.17 -5.64 7.48
CA TRP A 52 8.53 -5.99 6.23
C TRP A 52 8.67 -4.88 5.19
N GLN A 53 8.66 -5.26 3.92
CA GLN A 53 8.64 -4.35 2.79
C GLN A 53 7.73 -4.95 1.72
N THR A 54 6.83 -4.12 1.18
CA THR A 54 5.92 -4.48 0.11
C THR A 54 6.03 -3.47 -1.01
N THR A 55 5.72 -3.89 -2.23
CA THR A 55 5.68 -3.01 -3.38
C THR A 55 4.39 -3.28 -4.14
N ASP A 56 3.60 -2.24 -4.29
CA ASP A 56 2.44 -2.24 -5.14
C ASP A 56 2.87 -1.83 -6.54
N THR A 57 2.47 -2.62 -7.53
CA THR A 57 2.58 -2.22 -8.93
C THR A 57 1.18 -1.89 -9.43
N VAL A 58 0.98 -0.64 -9.86
CA VAL A 58 -0.30 -0.25 -10.46
C VAL A 58 -0.26 -0.70 -11.92
N ASP A 59 -1.08 -1.70 -12.24
CA ASP A 59 -1.14 -2.31 -13.57
C ASP A 59 -1.38 -1.23 -14.64
N VAL A 60 -0.74 -1.40 -15.81
CA VAL A 60 -0.81 -0.50 -16.97
C VAL A 60 -2.23 -0.32 -17.49
N ALA A 61 -3.14 -1.28 -17.25
CA ALA A 61 -4.56 -1.15 -17.57
C ALA A 61 -5.35 -0.30 -16.55
N ALA A 62 -4.82 -0.18 -15.33
CA ALA A 62 -5.33 0.67 -14.26
C ALA A 62 -4.60 2.02 -14.15
N ARG A 63 -3.63 2.27 -15.04
CA ARG A 63 -2.96 3.55 -15.24
C ARG A 63 -3.95 4.58 -15.75
N VAL A 64 -4.61 5.22 -14.80
CA VAL A 64 -5.52 6.33 -15.05
C VAL A 64 -4.67 7.55 -15.33
N PHE A 65 -4.07 7.60 -16.52
CA PHE A 65 -3.58 8.87 -17.03
C PHE A 65 -4.75 9.86 -16.95
N ALA A 66 -4.58 10.92 -16.17
CA ALA A 66 -5.52 12.02 -16.23
C ALA A 66 -5.63 12.44 -17.71
N PRO A 67 -6.86 12.68 -18.23
CA PRO A 67 -7.03 13.22 -19.57
C PRO A 67 -6.14 14.44 -19.76
N CYS A 68 -5.60 14.57 -20.96
CA CYS A 68 -4.66 15.64 -21.26
C CYS A 68 -5.26 17.02 -20.99
N GLY A 69 -4.66 17.76 -20.06
CA GLY A 69 -5.12 19.08 -19.66
C GLY A 69 -6.05 19.10 -18.45
N GLU A 70 -6.31 17.95 -17.83
CA GLU A 70 -7.02 17.87 -16.56
C GLU A 70 -6.06 17.55 -15.42
N GLU A 71 -6.14 18.34 -14.34
CA GLU A 71 -5.55 18.00 -13.06
C GLU A 71 -6.55 17.12 -12.29
N ARG A 72 -6.05 16.00 -11.74
CA ARG A 72 -6.84 15.10 -10.90
C ARG A 72 -6.10 14.87 -9.60
N ASN A 73 -6.86 14.93 -8.51
CA ASN A 73 -6.35 14.48 -7.22
C ASN A 73 -6.25 12.95 -7.22
N LEU A 74 -5.22 12.46 -6.55
CA LEU A 74 -5.02 11.05 -6.28
C LEU A 74 -5.14 10.82 -4.78
N ASP A 75 -6.17 10.06 -4.41
CA ASP A 75 -6.42 9.64 -3.04
C ASP A 75 -5.81 8.27 -2.82
N ILE A 76 -4.97 8.17 -1.79
CA ILE A 76 -4.27 6.93 -1.41
C ILE A 76 -4.67 6.58 0.02
N ASN A 77 -5.39 5.47 0.17
CA ASN A 77 -5.82 4.96 1.46
C ASN A 77 -5.00 3.72 1.80
N THR A 78 -4.21 3.80 2.88
CA THR A 78 -3.40 2.67 3.36
C THR A 78 -3.95 2.14 4.67
N GLU A 79 -4.09 0.82 4.76
CA GLU A 79 -4.63 0.08 5.89
C GLU A 79 -3.59 -0.92 6.40
N LEU A 80 -3.45 -0.95 7.72
CA LEU A 80 -2.76 -2.00 8.46
C LEU A 80 -3.76 -2.69 9.38
N ARG A 81 -3.85 -4.02 9.30
CA ARG A 81 -4.78 -4.80 10.10
C ARG A 81 -4.11 -6.03 10.69
N VAL A 82 -4.45 -6.34 11.92
CA VAL A 82 -4.09 -7.59 12.59
C VAL A 82 -5.36 -8.38 12.87
N GLU A 83 -5.34 -9.66 12.52
CA GLU A 83 -6.37 -10.62 12.88
C GLU A 83 -5.79 -11.60 13.90
N ARG A 84 -6.49 -11.82 15.02
CA ARG A 84 -6.03 -12.76 16.07
C ARG A 84 -5.95 -14.19 15.54
N GLY A 85 -6.86 -14.60 14.66
CA GLY A 85 -6.99 -15.98 14.21
C GLY A 85 -7.08 -16.96 15.39
N THR A 86 -6.18 -17.95 15.41
CA THR A 86 -6.08 -18.98 16.46
C THR A 86 -5.02 -18.68 17.52
N SER A 87 -4.41 -17.49 17.49
CA SER A 87 -3.43 -17.11 18.51
C SER A 87 -4.05 -17.03 19.92
N SER A 88 -3.22 -17.26 20.94
CA SER A 88 -3.64 -17.18 22.34
C SER A 88 -4.29 -15.82 22.63
N PRO A 89 -5.40 -15.76 23.40
CA PRO A 89 -6.02 -14.50 23.82
C PRO A 89 -5.08 -13.58 24.63
N SER A 90 -4.04 -14.15 25.25
CA SER A 90 -3.02 -13.40 25.98
C SER A 90 -1.83 -12.97 25.11
N ALA A 91 -1.74 -13.43 23.86
CA ALA A 91 -0.66 -13.06 22.97
C ALA A 91 -0.90 -11.68 22.37
N THR A 92 0.15 -10.87 22.30
CA THR A 92 0.13 -9.56 21.64
C THR A 92 0.56 -9.72 20.19
N SER A 93 -0.13 -9.03 19.27
CA SER A 93 0.25 -8.95 17.86
C SER A 93 0.04 -7.53 17.36
N PHE A 94 0.97 -7.01 16.58
CA PHE A 94 0.89 -5.69 15.98
C PHE A 94 1.60 -5.65 14.62
N ILE A 95 1.19 -4.70 13.80
CA ILE A 95 1.84 -4.32 12.55
C ILE A 95 1.82 -2.81 12.46
N GLU A 96 2.95 -2.23 12.11
CA GLU A 96 3.15 -0.79 12.04
C GLU A 96 3.89 -0.41 10.77
N MET A 97 3.68 0.83 10.33
CA MET A 97 4.36 1.43 9.18
C MET A 97 5.62 2.21 9.60
N ASP A 98 6.04 2.07 10.86
CA ASP A 98 7.33 2.54 11.32
C ASP A 98 8.34 1.41 11.13
N SER A 99 9.50 1.73 10.59
CA SER A 99 10.59 0.75 10.52
C SER A 99 11.51 0.98 11.71
N THR A 100 12.16 -0.08 12.19
CA THR A 100 13.11 0.03 13.31
C THR A 100 14.31 0.95 13.02
N ASP A 101 14.49 1.42 11.78
CA ASP A 101 15.48 2.43 11.39
C ASP A 101 14.99 3.88 11.52
N GLY A 102 13.75 4.09 11.99
CA GLY A 102 13.14 5.39 12.24
C GLY A 102 12.69 6.13 10.98
N ARG A 103 12.60 5.45 9.83
CA ARG A 103 12.12 6.03 8.58
C ARG A 103 10.87 5.31 8.09
N ILE A 104 9.77 6.06 8.08
CA ILE A 104 8.60 5.74 7.27
C ILE A 104 8.96 6.10 5.83
N LYS A 105 9.03 5.12 4.92
CA LYS A 105 9.36 5.35 3.52
C LYS A 105 8.23 4.89 2.60
N THR A 106 7.36 5.81 2.23
CA THR A 106 6.45 5.62 1.10
C THR A 106 7.12 6.18 -0.16
N VAL A 107 7.45 5.30 -1.12
CA VAL A 107 8.08 5.73 -2.38
C VAL A 107 7.08 5.61 -3.51
N TYR A 108 6.64 6.75 -4.05
CA TYR A 108 5.82 6.79 -5.25
C TYR A 108 6.69 6.93 -6.49
N HIS A 109 6.61 5.96 -7.39
CA HIS A 109 7.21 6.08 -8.72
C HIS A 109 6.15 6.63 -9.66
N MET A 110 6.40 7.81 -10.24
CA MET A 110 5.46 8.47 -11.14
C MET A 110 5.92 8.37 -12.60
N ALA A 111 4.98 8.18 -13.52
CA ALA A 111 5.22 8.26 -14.95
C ALA A 111 4.53 9.48 -15.55
N TRP A 112 5.21 10.13 -16.50
CA TRP A 112 4.69 11.29 -17.23
C TRP A 112 4.42 10.91 -18.69
N LYS A 113 3.23 11.23 -19.18
CA LYS A 113 2.89 11.13 -20.61
C LYS A 113 2.68 12.52 -21.18
N ARG A 114 3.44 12.87 -22.22
CA ARG A 114 3.30 14.15 -22.92
C ARG A 114 2.03 14.09 -23.77
N CYS A 115 1.14 15.06 -23.57
CA CYS A 115 -0.05 15.22 -24.41
C CYS A 115 0.33 15.79 -25.76
N ARG A 116 -0.29 15.26 -26.82
CA ARG A 116 -0.20 15.80 -28.18
C ARG A 116 -1.49 16.54 -28.50
#